data_AF-A0A1Y1S649-F1
#
_entry.id   AF-A0A1Y1S649-F1
#
_cell.length_a   1.000
_cell.length_b   1.000
_cell.length_c   1.000
_cell.angle_alpha   90.00
_cell.angle_beta   90.00
_cell.angle_gamma   90.00
#
_symmetry.space_group_name_H-M   'P 1'
#
loop_
_entity.id
_entity.type
_entity.pdbx_description
1 polymer ?
#
loop_
_entity_poly.entity_id
_entity_poly.type
_entity_poly.pdbx_seq_one_letter_code
_entity_poly.pdbx_strand_id
1 'polypeptide(L)' 'MDWFDENGIVVLEWPTCSPDCNPIEDLWSILSKEIYKEGKMFKIKKDLKQGIRDVWENITSEHYLVCQVRCRKG' A
#
# COMPACT_ATOMS: atom_id res chain seq x y z
N MET A 1 19.63 -1.27 -16.95
CA MET A 1 18.77 -2.27 -16.26
C MET A 1 19.59 -3.18 -15.35
N ASP A 2 20.90 -2.96 -15.34
CA ASP A 2 21.93 -3.87 -14.88
C ASP A 2 21.73 -4.31 -13.43
N TRP A 3 21.32 -3.41 -12.54
CA TRP A 3 21.06 -3.79 -11.14
C TRP A 3 19.94 -4.83 -10.97
N PHE A 4 18.82 -4.70 -11.68
CA PHE A 4 17.71 -5.67 -11.55
C PHE A 4 18.12 -7.03 -12.13
N ASP A 5 18.79 -7.02 -13.27
CA ASP A 5 19.30 -8.22 -13.93
C ASP A 5 20.38 -8.92 -13.08
N GLU A 6 21.32 -8.16 -12.52
CA GLU A 6 22.38 -8.63 -11.61
C GLU A 6 21.81 -9.26 -10.33
N ASN A 7 20.66 -8.78 -9.84
CA ASN A 7 19.99 -9.32 -8.65
C ASN A 7 18.92 -10.37 -8.98
N GLY A 8 18.72 -10.73 -10.26
CA GLY A 8 17.73 -11.71 -10.68
C GLY A 8 16.28 -11.28 -10.42
N ILE A 9 16.02 -9.96 -10.39
CA ILE A 9 14.69 -9.40 -10.14
C ILE A 9 13.99 -9.17 -11.49
N VAL A 10 12.88 -9.88 -11.69
CA VAL A 10 12.04 -9.69 -12.88
C VAL A 10 11.19 -8.42 -12.70
N VAL A 11 11.42 -7.43 -13.57
CA VAL A 11 10.60 -6.22 -13.61
C VAL A 11 9.31 -6.50 -14.38
N LEU A 12 8.16 -6.32 -13.73
CA LEU A 12 6.85 -6.50 -14.34
C LEU A 12 6.55 -5.36 -15.33
N GLU A 13 5.96 -5.69 -16.48
CA GLU A 13 5.42 -4.68 -17.39
C GLU A 13 4.19 -4.03 -16.77
N TRP A 14 4.26 -2.71 -16.57
CA TRP A 14 3.20 -1.95 -15.93
C TRP A 14 2.59 -0.92 -16.88
N PRO A 15 1.26 -0.84 -17.01
CA PRO A 15 0.62 0.17 -17.84
C PRO A 15 0.85 1.57 -17.27
N THR A 16 1.17 2.53 -18.15
CA THR A 16 1.34 3.94 -17.75
C THR A 16 0.03 4.50 -17.21
N CYS A 17 0.14 5.44 -16.25
CA CYS A 17 -1.01 6.14 -15.67
C CYS A 17 -2.12 5.25 -15.10
N SER A 18 -1.80 4.02 -14.67
CA SER A 18 -2.75 3.04 -14.14
C SER A 18 -2.47 2.72 -12.66
N PRO A 19 -2.68 3.69 -11.75
CA PRO A 19 -2.52 3.45 -10.31
C PRO A 19 -3.54 2.43 -9.78
N ASP A 20 -4.72 2.36 -10.39
CA ASP A 20 -5.80 1.42 -10.06
C ASP A 20 -5.43 -0.05 -10.28
N CYS A 21 -4.41 -0.33 -11.10
CA CYS A 21 -3.93 -1.68 -11.29
C CYS A 21 -2.87 -2.05 -10.24
N ASN A 22 -2.44 -1.13 -9.35
CA ASN A 22 -1.28 -1.29 -8.47
C ASN A 22 -1.70 -1.76 -7.06
N PRO A 23 -1.39 -3.00 -6.65
CA PRO A 23 -1.90 -3.56 -5.40
C PRO A 23 -1.44 -2.79 -4.15
N ILE A 24 -0.38 -1.97 -4.24
CA ILE A 24 0.05 -1.15 -3.12
C ILE A 24 -0.87 0.07 -2.87
N GLU A 25 -1.65 0.52 -3.86
CA GLU A 25 -2.70 1.54 -3.69
C GLU A 25 -3.79 1.08 -2.72
N ASP A 26 -4.21 -0.17 -2.84
CA ASP A 26 -5.17 -0.77 -1.91
C ASP A 26 -4.61 -0.79 -0.48
N LEU A 27 -3.32 -1.09 -0.35
CA LEU A 27 -2.64 -1.15 0.94
C LEU A 27 -2.52 0.23 1.60
N TRP A 28 -2.20 1.28 0.83
CA TRP A 28 -2.21 2.65 1.33
C TRP A 28 -3.62 3.08 1.77
N SER A 29 -4.67 2.64 1.07
CA SER A 29 -6.06 2.88 1.48
C SER A 29 -6.37 2.23 2.83
N ILE A 30 -6.00 0.97 3.02
CA ILE A 30 -6.21 0.25 4.29
C ILE A 30 -5.43 0.91 5.43
N LEU A 31 -4.14 1.18 5.23
CA LEU A 31 -3.28 1.83 6.23
C LEU A 31 -3.82 3.18 6.67
N SER A 32 -4.21 4.03 5.71
CA SER A 32 -4.74 5.36 6.02
C SER A 32 -6.08 5.31 6.75
N LYS A 33 -6.96 4.36 6.42
CA LYS A 33 -8.22 4.15 7.15
C LYS A 33 -7.98 3.73 8.60
N GLU A 34 -7.11 2.76 8.82
CA GLU A 34 -6.86 2.24 10.18
C GLU A 34 -6.06 3.23 11.05
N ILE A 35 -5.08 3.95 10.48
CA ILE A 35 -4.25 4.86 11.27
C ILE A 35 -5.01 6.11 11.76
N TYR A 36 -6.00 6.57 10.99
CA TYR A 36 -6.84 7.75 11.30
C TYR A 36 -8.24 7.38 11.79
N LYS A 37 -8.49 6.09 12.05
CA LYS A 37 -9.73 5.60 12.63
C LYS A 37 -10.06 6.34 13.91
N GLU A 38 -11.36 6.56 14.15
CA GLU A 38 -11.88 7.28 15.33
C GLU A 38 -11.32 8.71 15.49
N GLY A 39 -10.82 9.31 14.40
CA GLY A 39 -10.30 10.69 14.43
C GLY A 39 -8.94 10.81 15.11
N LYS A 40 -8.17 9.72 15.21
CA LYS A 40 -6.80 9.74 15.76
C LYS A 40 -5.94 10.76 14.99
N MET A 41 -5.20 11.60 15.71
CA MET A 41 -4.29 12.59 15.11
C MET A 41 -2.91 12.49 15.73
N PHE A 42 -1.88 12.78 14.93
CA PHE A 42 -0.49 12.77 15.36
C PHE A 42 0.09 14.18 15.25
N LYS A 43 0.65 14.70 16.33
CA LYS A 43 1.30 16.03 16.35
C LYS A 43 2.78 15.96 15.96
N ILE A 44 3.41 14.80 16.18
CA ILE A 44 4.85 14.62 16.01
C ILE A 44 5.10 13.48 15.03
N LYS A 45 6.07 13.68 14.13
CA LYS A 45 6.44 12.72 13.09
C LYS A 45 6.86 11.36 13.67
N LYS A 46 7.48 11.34 14.84
CA LYS A 46 7.89 10.10 15.54
C LYS A 46 6.67 9.22 15.84
N ASP A 47 5.63 9.81 16.41
CA ASP A 47 4.42 9.09 16.82
C ASP A 47 3.64 8.61 15.61
N LEU A 48 3.58 9.42 14.54
CA LEU A 48 3.00 8.99 13.27
C LEU A 48 3.74 7.77 12.70
N LYS A 49 5.08 7.81 12.68
CA LYS A 49 5.89 6.67 12.20
C LYS A 49 5.65 5.41 13.02
N GLN A 50 5.51 5.54 14.34
CA GLN A 50 5.21 4.40 15.20
C GLN A 50 3.81 3.86 14.91
N GLY A 51 2.80 4.74 14.83
CA GLY A 51 1.44 4.33 14.48
C GLY A 51 1.33 3.63 13.12
N ILE A 52 2.11 4.06 12.12
CA ILE A 52 2.18 3.36 10.82
C ILE A 52 2.71 1.92 11.01
N ARG A 53 3.77 1.73 11.80
CA ARG A 53 4.33 0.39 12.07
C ARG A 53 3.33 -0.49 12.82
N ASP A 54 2.70 0.05 13.86
CA ASP A 54 1.72 -0.69 14.67
C ASP A 54 0.53 -1.15 13.82
N VAL A 55 0.01 -0.29 12.94
CA VAL A 55 -1.07 -0.66 12.02
C VAL A 55 -0.59 -1.68 11.00
N TRP A 56 0.58 -1.46 10.40
CA TRP A 56 1.15 -2.36 9.40
C TRP A 56 1.31 -3.79 9.91
N GLU A 57 1.80 -3.96 11.14
CA GLU A 57 1.98 -5.27 11.77
C GLU A 57 0.65 -6.01 12.02
N ASN A 58 -0.48 -5.29 12.04
CA ASN A 58 -1.81 -5.85 12.25
C ASN A 58 -2.61 -6.06 10.95
N ILE A 59 -2.10 -5.62 9.78
CA ILE A 59 -2.77 -5.88 8.50
C ILE A 59 -2.61 -7.36 8.15
N THR A 60 -3.73 -8.07 8.08
CA THR A 60 -3.81 -9.48 7.68
C THR A 60 -4.17 -9.63 6.21
N SER A 61 -3.92 -10.82 5.64
CA SER A 61 -4.32 -11.15 4.25
C SER A 61 -5.82 -10.97 3.99
N GLU A 62 -6.66 -11.07 5.01
CA GLU A 62 -8.12 -10.86 4.90
C GLU A 62 -8.48 -9.40 4.58
N HIS A 63 -7.67 -8.43 5.01
CA HIS A 63 -7.90 -7.02 4.71
C HIS A 63 -7.82 -6.71 3.21
N TYR A 64 -7.07 -7.51 2.45
CA TYR A 64 -6.92 -7.37 1.00
C TYR A 64 -8.17 -7.82 0.22
N LEU A 65 -9.09 -8.56 0.84
CA LEU A 65 -10.32 -9.00 0.18
C LEU A 65 -11.34 -7.87 0.00
N VAL A 66 -11.16 -6.75 0.71
CA VAL A 66 -12.13 -5.64 0.77
C VAL A 66 -11.98 -4.65 -0.40
N CYS A 67 -10.87 -4.68 -1.14
CA CYS A 67 -10.55 -3.72 -2.21
C CYS A 67 -10.45 -4.33 -3.62
N GLN A 68 -10.96 -5.54 -3.86
CA GLN A 68 -10.99 -6.12 -5.21
C GLN A 68 -12.05 -5.45 -6.11
N VAL A 69 -11.84 -4.19 -6.51
CA VAL A 69 -12.74 -3.49 -7.44
C VAL A 69 -11.96 -2.60 -8.42
N ARG A 70 -11.69 -3.22 -9.58
CA ARG A 70 -11.69 -2.65 -10.94
C ARG A 70 -10.48 -1.79 -11.35
N CYS A 71 -9.42 -2.48 -11.78
CA CYS A 71 -8.61 -2.01 -12.92
C CYS A 71 -9.60 -1.88 -14.11
N ARG A 72 -10.04 -0.66 -14.43
CA ARG A 72 -10.88 -0.42 -15.61
C ARG A 72 -9.92 -0.38 -16.78
N LYS A 73 -9.77 -1.51 -17.48
CA LYS A 73 -9.15 -1.48 -18.80
C LYS A 73 -9.96 -0.50 -19.65
N GLY A 74 -9.35 0.65 -19.97
CA GLY A 74 -9.84 1.58 -20.98
C GLY A 74 -9.87 0.91 -22.34
#